data_AF-A0A7W6X1E3-F1
#
_entry.id   AF-A0A7W6X1E3-F1
#
_cell.length_a   1.000
_cell.length_b   1.000
_cell.length_c   1.000
_cell.angle_alpha   90.00
_cell.angle_beta   90.00
_cell.angle_gamma   90.00
#
_symmetry.space_group_name_H-M   'P 1'
#
loop_
_entity.id
_entity.type
_entity.pdbx_description
1 polymer ?
#
loop_
_entity_poly.entity_id
_entity_poly.type
_entity_poly.pdbx_seq_one_letter_code
_entity_poly.pdbx_strand_id
1 'polypeptide(L)'
;MTLTSIAFGLMSGFVGWILTEFFAKPFRRGLDLVIEVRTKAIIFGNVPARFQSQSADGTGPFLSTEATKEDLERLRSAEEGYRELGAKLQAFAKTEPLATWVMLHIFGLKVSEAGAALLSLSNTLGVYGLERRNSMARLEAALRMQS
;
A
#
# COMPACT_ATOMS: atom_id res chain seq x y z
N MET A 1 -34.15 30.50 23.87
CA MET A 1 -32.81 30.12 23.37
C MET A 1 -31.85 30.19 24.53
N THR A 2 -31.37 29.05 25.02
CA THR A 2 -30.50 29.00 26.19
C THR A 2 -29.05 29.19 25.78
N LEU A 3 -28.26 29.89 26.59
CA LEU A 3 -26.82 30.16 26.37
C LEU A 3 -26.03 28.91 25.96
N THR A 4 -26.47 27.74 26.45
CA THR A 4 -25.96 26.40 26.12
C THR A 4 -26.10 26.03 24.64
N SER A 5 -27.20 26.37 23.96
CA SER A 5 -27.37 26.09 22.52
C SER A 5 -26.45 26.92 21.62
N ILE A 6 -26.15 28.16 22.01
CA ILE A 6 -25.22 29.05 21.29
C ILE A 6 -23.77 28.59 21.54
N ALA A 7 -23.43 28.24 22.78
CA ALA A 7 -22.13 27.68 23.12
C ALA A 7 -21.88 26.34 22.43
N PHE A 8 -22.88 25.46 22.34
CA PHE A 8 -22.77 24.18 21.64
C PHE A 8 -22.60 24.36 20.12
N GLY A 9 -23.30 25.33 19.51
CA GLY A 9 -23.15 25.67 18.09
C GLY A 9 -21.80 26.30 17.73
N LEU A 10 -21.24 27.14 18.61
CA LEU A 10 -19.90 27.71 18.41
C LEU A 10 -18.79 26.67 18.64
N MET A 11 -18.95 25.80 19.64
CA MET A 11 -18.01 24.71 19.90
C MET A 11 -18.02 23.66 18.78
N SER A 12 -19.18 23.31 18.22
CA SER A 12 -19.26 22.39 17.09
C SER A 12 -18.65 22.98 15.81
N GLY A 13 -18.83 24.28 15.57
CA GLY A 13 -18.17 24.99 14.46
C GLY A 13 -16.65 24.99 14.58
N PHE A 14 -16.12 25.27 15.79
CA PHE A 14 -14.68 25.30 16.04
C PHE A 14 -14.03 23.91 15.99
N VAL A 15 -14.68 22.90 16.57
CA VAL A 15 -14.23 21.50 16.47
C VAL A 15 -14.30 21.02 15.03
N GLY A 16 -15.38 21.33 14.29
CA GLY A 16 -15.49 21.02 12.87
C GLY A 16 -14.36 21.65 12.03
N TRP A 17 -14.02 22.91 12.31
CA TRP A 17 -12.91 23.60 11.64
C TRP A 17 -11.55 22.97 11.95
N ILE A 18 -11.25 22.68 13.23
CA ILE A 18 -10.02 22.00 13.64
C ILE A 18 -9.91 20.62 13.00
N LEU A 19 -11.00 19.83 13.01
CA LEU A 19 -11.03 18.52 12.35
C LEU A 19 -10.76 18.64 10.85
N THR A 20 -11.28 19.67 10.20
CA THR A 20 -11.07 19.86 8.75
C THR A 20 -9.61 20.20 8.45
N GLU A 21 -8.99 21.11 9.20
CA GLU A 21 -7.59 21.51 8.96
C GLU A 21 -6.56 20.44 9.32
N PHE A 22 -6.76 19.74 10.44
CA PHE A 22 -5.80 18.73 10.90
C PHE A 22 -5.94 17.40 10.16
N PHE A 23 -7.14 17.00 9.74
CA PHE A 23 -7.33 15.69 9.10
C PHE A 23 -7.18 15.75 7.58
N ALA A 24 -7.54 16.87 6.91
CA ALA A 24 -7.53 16.90 5.44
C ALA A 24 -6.15 16.65 4.82
N LYS A 25 -5.08 17.22 5.40
CA LYS A 25 -3.72 17.08 4.88
C LYS A 25 -3.15 15.66 5.01
N PRO A 26 -3.09 15.04 6.21
CA PRO A 26 -2.57 13.68 6.35
C PRO A 26 -3.48 12.67 5.65
N PHE A 27 -4.79 12.87 5.67
CA PHE A 27 -5.72 11.99 4.95
C PHE A 27 -5.48 12.02 3.44
N ARG A 28 -5.34 13.22 2.84
CA ARG A 28 -5.02 13.36 1.41
C ARG A 28 -3.71 12.67 1.07
N ARG A 29 -2.68 12.87 1.90
CA ARG A 29 -1.38 12.19 1.73
C ARG A 29 -1.51 10.67 1.77
N GLY A 30 -2.34 10.13 2.67
CA GLY A 30 -2.63 8.71 2.75
C GLY A 30 -3.32 8.17 1.49
N LEU A 31 -4.31 8.90 0.96
CA LEU A 31 -4.97 8.53 -0.30
C LEU A 31 -4.03 8.62 -1.50
N ASP A 32 -3.21 9.67 -1.57
CA ASP A 32 -2.22 9.84 -2.64
C ASP A 32 -1.22 8.66 -2.64
N LEU A 33 -0.76 8.22 -1.46
CA LEU A 33 0.07 7.02 -1.32
C LEU A 33 -0.65 5.76 -1.80
N VAL A 34 -1.94 5.58 -1.48
CA VAL A 34 -2.72 4.42 -1.94
C VAL A 34 -2.87 4.44 -3.47
N ILE A 35 -3.12 5.60 -4.06
CA ILE A 35 -3.21 5.77 -5.52
C ILE A 35 -1.87 5.44 -6.18
N GLU A 36 -0.76 5.94 -5.61
CA GLU A 36 0.59 5.67 -6.11
C GLU A 36 0.90 4.18 -6.06
N VAL A 37 0.56 3.50 -4.96
CA VAL A 37 0.73 2.05 -4.82
C VAL A 37 -0.08 1.28 -5.84
N ARG A 38 -1.36 1.61 -6.03
CA ARG A 38 -2.22 0.96 -7.04
C ARG A 38 -1.65 1.15 -8.45
N THR A 39 -1.20 2.36 -8.75
CA THR A 39 -0.60 2.70 -10.06
C THR A 39 0.66 1.88 -10.31
N LYS A 40 1.58 1.83 -9.34
CA LYS A 40 2.81 1.05 -9.45
C LYS A 40 2.52 -0.45 -9.48
N ALA A 41 1.50 -0.93 -8.77
CA ALA A 41 1.06 -2.32 -8.83
C ALA A 41 0.61 -2.73 -10.24
N ILE A 42 -0.10 -1.85 -10.95
CA ILE A 42 -0.49 -2.07 -12.35
C ILE A 42 0.73 -2.02 -13.27
N ILE A 43 1.58 -0.99 -13.15
CA ILE A 43 2.77 -0.82 -14.01
C ILE A 43 3.73 -2.02 -13.87
N PHE A 44 3.97 -2.47 -12.64
CA PHE A 44 4.90 -3.56 -12.36
C PHE A 44 4.27 -4.95 -12.48
N GLY A 45 2.95 -5.03 -12.69
CA GLY A 45 2.24 -6.29 -12.91
C GLY A 45 2.78 -7.09 -14.08
N ASN A 46 3.32 -6.40 -15.10
CA ASN A 46 3.85 -7.02 -16.32
C ASN A 46 5.38 -7.26 -16.30
N VAL A 47 6.05 -7.08 -15.16
CA VAL A 47 7.51 -7.27 -15.10
C VAL A 47 7.85 -8.77 -15.02
N PRO A 48 8.67 -9.29 -15.96
CA PRO A 48 9.07 -10.69 -15.96
C PRO A 48 9.93 -11.01 -14.74
N ALA A 49 9.68 -12.15 -14.10
CA ALA A 49 10.52 -12.61 -13.00
C ALA A 49 11.79 -13.29 -13.52
N ARG A 50 12.88 -13.17 -12.76
CA ARG A 50 14.20 -13.76 -13.08
C ARG A 50 14.24 -15.27 -12.85
N PHE A 51 13.41 -15.79 -11.95
CA PHE A 51 13.35 -17.20 -11.60
C PHE A 51 11.91 -17.72 -11.68
N GLN A 52 11.72 -18.98 -12.08
CA GLN A 52 10.45 -19.69 -11.98
C GLN A 52 10.57 -20.84 -10.98
N SER A 53 9.65 -20.91 -10.01
CA SER A 53 9.53 -22.09 -9.13
C SER A 53 9.07 -23.28 -9.96
N GLN A 54 9.82 -24.39 -9.94
CA GLN A 54 9.45 -25.62 -10.65
C GLN A 54 8.27 -26.35 -9.99
N SER A 55 8.00 -26.10 -8.70
CA SER A 55 6.89 -26.71 -7.96
C SER A 55 5.75 -25.71 -7.74
N ALA A 56 4.50 -26.17 -7.90
CA ALA A 56 3.28 -25.37 -7.73
C ALA A 56 3.12 -24.82 -6.29
N ASP A 57 3.76 -25.50 -5.36
CA ASP A 57 3.81 -25.31 -3.91
C ASP A 57 5.01 -24.46 -3.43
N GLY A 58 5.91 -24.04 -4.35
CA GLY A 58 7.01 -23.11 -4.03
C GLY A 58 8.25 -23.73 -3.36
N THR A 59 8.22 -25.04 -3.11
CA THR A 59 9.26 -25.84 -2.44
C THR A 59 10.30 -26.45 -3.39
N GLY A 60 10.08 -26.35 -4.70
CA GLY A 60 10.97 -26.91 -5.72
C GLY A 60 12.15 -25.99 -6.08
N PRO A 61 13.15 -26.51 -6.81
CA PRO A 61 14.29 -25.71 -7.26
C PRO A 61 13.83 -24.57 -8.19
N PHE A 62 14.53 -23.44 -8.10
CA PHE A 62 14.31 -22.29 -8.97
C PHE A 62 15.02 -22.51 -10.30
N LEU A 63 14.27 -22.39 -11.40
CA LEU A 63 14.85 -22.36 -12.75
C LEU A 63 15.11 -20.89 -13.12
N SER A 64 16.32 -20.59 -13.58
CA SER A 64 16.63 -19.29 -14.18
C SER A 64 15.88 -19.17 -15.50
N THR A 65 15.05 -18.13 -15.64
CA THR A 65 14.52 -17.74 -16.93
C THR A 65 15.60 -16.95 -17.68
N GLU A 66 15.70 -17.09 -19.00
CA GLU A 66 16.54 -16.21 -19.83
C GLU A 66 15.99 -14.77 -19.76
N ALA A 67 16.35 -14.04 -18.71
CA ALA A 67 16.00 -12.64 -18.52
C ALA A 67 17.05 -11.78 -19.22
N THR A 68 16.60 -10.85 -20.07
CA THR A 68 17.49 -9.87 -20.68
C THR A 68 18.01 -8.88 -19.61
N LYS A 69 19.08 -8.14 -19.92
CA LYS A 69 19.58 -7.08 -19.01
C LYS A 69 18.50 -6.02 -18.75
N GLU A 70 17.70 -5.69 -19.76
CA GLU A 70 16.58 -4.74 -19.65
C GLU A 70 15.48 -5.27 -18.71
N ASP A 71 15.18 -6.56 -18.77
CA ASP A 71 14.22 -7.19 -17.86
C ASP A 71 14.69 -7.18 -16.41
N LEU A 72 15.99 -7.44 -16.18
CA LEU A 72 16.60 -7.36 -14.85
C LEU A 72 16.60 -5.93 -14.29
N GLU A 73 16.79 -4.92 -15.14
CA GLU A 73 16.73 -3.51 -14.74
C GLU A 73 15.30 -3.06 -14.42
N ARG A 74 14.32 -3.50 -15.21
CA ARG A 74 12.88 -3.28 -14.92
C ARG A 74 12.47 -3.97 -13.62
N LEU A 75 12.94 -5.20 -13.40
CA LEU A 75 12.72 -5.95 -12.17
C LEU A 75 13.30 -5.21 -10.97
N ARG A 76 14.56 -4.78 -11.05
CA ARG A 76 15.20 -4.01 -9.98
C ARG A 76 14.45 -2.72 -9.68
N SER A 77 14.05 -1.98 -10.73
CA SER A 77 13.27 -0.76 -10.59
C SER A 77 11.92 -1.00 -9.92
N ALA A 78 11.28 -2.14 -10.20
CA ALA A 78 10.03 -2.54 -9.56
C ALA A 78 10.22 -2.96 -8.10
N GLU A 79 11.27 -3.73 -7.79
CA GLU A 79 11.63 -4.12 -6.42
C GLU A 79 11.92 -2.86 -5.57
N GLU A 80 12.73 -1.93 -6.07
CA GLU A 80 13.04 -0.66 -5.41
C GLU A 80 11.80 0.21 -5.22
N GLY A 81 10.94 0.33 -6.25
CA GLY A 81 9.70 1.10 -6.17
C GLY A 81 8.70 0.54 -5.13
N TYR A 82 8.52 -0.78 -5.08
CA TYR A 82 7.68 -1.39 -4.05
C TYR A 82 8.28 -1.25 -2.65
N ARG A 83 9.60 -1.34 -2.52
CA ARG A 83 10.28 -1.17 -1.23
C ARG A 83 10.13 0.26 -0.70
N GLU A 84 10.30 1.26 -1.56
CA GLU A 84 10.12 2.66 -1.22
C GLU A 84 8.68 2.96 -0.78
N LEU A 85 7.69 2.49 -1.56
CA LEU A 85 6.28 2.67 -1.23
C LEU A 85 5.88 1.93 0.05
N GLY A 86 6.38 0.71 0.24
CA GLY A 86 6.19 -0.04 1.47
C GLY A 86 6.72 0.71 2.69
N ALA A 87 7.92 1.29 2.57
CA ALA A 87 8.51 2.12 3.62
C ALA A 87 7.69 3.40 3.88
N LYS A 88 7.23 4.10 2.83
CA LYS A 88 6.39 5.30 2.94
C LYS A 88 5.06 5.00 3.64
N LEU A 89 4.38 3.90 3.30
CA LEU A 89 3.15 3.48 3.96
C LEU A 89 3.37 3.11 5.43
N GLN A 90 4.47 2.41 5.75
CA GLN A 90 4.80 2.09 7.14
C GLN A 90 5.17 3.34 7.95
N ALA A 91 5.91 4.28 7.36
CA ALA A 91 6.21 5.55 7.98
C ALA A 91 4.92 6.34 8.25
N PHE A 92 4.04 6.46 7.26
CA PHE A 92 2.73 7.11 7.41
C PHE A 92 1.89 6.46 8.50
N ALA A 93 1.80 5.12 8.53
CA ALA A 93 1.03 4.40 9.55
C ALA A 93 1.53 4.67 10.98
N LYS A 94 2.85 4.88 11.14
CA LYS A 94 3.46 5.19 12.44
C LYS A 94 3.33 6.66 12.83
N THR A 95 3.41 7.58 11.86
CA THR A 95 3.38 9.03 12.13
C THR A 95 1.96 9.59 12.21
N GLU A 96 1.00 8.99 11.50
CA GLU A 96 -0.37 9.48 11.36
C GLU A 96 -1.40 8.42 11.83
N PRO A 97 -1.42 8.06 13.13
CA PRO A 97 -2.27 6.98 13.63
C PRO A 97 -3.76 7.29 13.48
N LEU A 98 -4.16 8.56 13.61
CA LEU A 98 -5.54 8.99 13.44
C LEU A 98 -6.01 8.88 11.99
N ALA A 99 -5.19 9.34 11.03
CA ALA A 99 -5.51 9.21 9.61
C ALA A 99 -5.56 7.73 9.21
N THR A 100 -4.66 6.90 9.73
CA THR A 100 -4.67 5.44 9.53
C THR A 100 -5.93 4.80 10.10
N TRP A 101 -6.35 5.21 11.30
CA TRP A 101 -7.60 4.75 11.92
C TRP A 101 -8.82 5.11 11.06
N VAL A 102 -8.87 6.34 10.54
CA VAL A 102 -9.92 6.81 9.61
C VAL A 102 -9.93 5.99 8.33
N MET A 103 -8.76 5.80 7.70
CA MET A 103 -8.62 5.00 6.48
C MET A 103 -9.10 3.56 6.68
N LEU A 104 -8.82 2.97 7.84
CA LEU A 104 -9.30 1.63 8.19
C LEU A 104 -10.83 1.61 8.40
N HIS A 105 -11.38 2.48 9.25
CA HIS A 105 -12.77 2.36 9.68
C HIS A 105 -13.77 2.94 8.69
N ILE A 106 -13.40 3.97 7.94
CA ILE A 106 -14.29 4.61 6.96
C ILE A 106 -14.15 3.94 5.58
N PHE A 107 -12.92 3.64 5.16
CA PHE A 107 -12.65 3.15 3.81
C PHE A 107 -12.29 1.65 3.76
N GLY A 108 -12.01 1.03 4.91
CA GLY A 108 -11.54 -0.36 4.97
C GLY A 108 -10.10 -0.53 4.47
N LEU A 109 -9.30 0.54 4.41
CA LEU A 109 -7.94 0.53 3.88
C LEU A 109 -6.94 0.22 4.98
N LYS A 110 -6.24 -0.90 4.84
CA LYS A 110 -5.27 -1.38 5.81
C LYS A 110 -3.85 -0.93 5.45
N VAL A 111 -3.56 0.35 5.64
CA VAL A 111 -2.31 1.01 5.22
C VAL A 111 -1.05 0.28 5.71
N SER A 112 -1.00 -0.13 6.99
CA SER A 112 0.17 -0.84 7.53
C SER A 112 0.33 -2.24 6.94
N GLU A 113 -0.77 -2.98 6.76
CA GLU A 113 -0.75 -4.31 6.11
C GLU A 113 -0.33 -4.19 4.64
N ALA A 114 -0.81 -3.16 3.92
CA ALA A 114 -0.40 -2.87 2.55
C ALA A 114 1.10 -2.56 2.47
N GLY A 115 1.63 -1.75 3.40
CA GLY A 115 3.06 -1.46 3.47
C GLY A 115 3.90 -2.73 3.70
N ALA A 116 3.47 -3.62 4.60
CA ALA A 116 4.14 -4.91 4.82
C ALA A 116 4.06 -5.83 3.59
N ALA A 117 2.90 -5.88 2.92
CA ALA A 117 2.70 -6.66 1.70
C ALA A 117 3.60 -6.17 0.56
N LEU A 118 3.80 -4.86 0.40
CA LEU A 118 4.73 -4.30 -0.59
C LEU A 118 6.19 -4.65 -0.31
N LEU A 119 6.60 -4.63 0.95
CA LEU A 119 7.95 -5.05 1.32
C LEU A 119 8.16 -6.54 1.01
N SER A 120 7.17 -7.38 1.30
CA SER A 120 7.17 -8.80 0.91
C SER A 120 7.22 -8.97 -0.60
N LEU A 121 6.44 -8.19 -1.34
CA LEU A 121 6.40 -8.21 -2.80
C LEU A 121 7.75 -7.80 -3.39
N SER A 122 8.42 -6.78 -2.84
CA SER A 122 9.76 -6.36 -3.28
C SER A 122 10.83 -7.45 -3.15
N ASN A 123 10.67 -8.37 -2.19
CA ASN A 123 11.60 -9.46 -1.98
C ASN A 123 11.27 -10.69 -2.83
N THR A 124 10.00 -10.86 -3.20
CA THR A 124 9.49 -12.03 -3.94
C THR A 124 9.28 -11.77 -5.43
N LEU A 125 9.37 -10.51 -5.90
CA LEU A 125 9.07 -10.13 -7.29
C LEU A 125 9.95 -10.84 -8.31
N GLY A 126 11.22 -11.09 -7.95
CA GLY A 126 12.16 -11.82 -8.80
C GLY A 126 11.85 -13.31 -8.95
N VAL A 127 10.88 -13.86 -8.23
CA VAL A 127 10.51 -15.26 -8.30
C VAL A 127 9.06 -15.39 -8.78
N TYR A 128 8.85 -15.99 -9.95
CA TYR A 128 7.55 -16.48 -10.38
C TYR A 128 7.14 -17.64 -9.48
N GLY A 129 5.97 -17.52 -8.86
CA GLY A 129 5.43 -18.58 -8.01
C GLY A 129 4.31 -18.12 -7.09
N LEU A 130 3.96 -19.03 -6.17
CA LEU A 130 2.89 -18.85 -5.18
C LEU A 130 3.15 -17.65 -4.26
N GLU A 131 4.41 -17.37 -3.91
CA GLU A 131 4.75 -16.27 -2.98
C GLU A 131 4.48 -14.87 -3.56
N ARG A 132 4.80 -14.65 -4.84
CA ARG A 132 4.48 -13.38 -5.54
C ARG A 132 2.96 -13.20 -5.63
N ARG A 133 2.22 -14.27 -5.97
CA ARG A 133 0.74 -14.25 -6.03
C ARG A 133 0.13 -13.99 -4.65
N ASN A 134 0.62 -14.64 -3.61
CA ASN A 134 0.14 -14.45 -2.24
C ASN A 134 0.44 -13.05 -1.72
N SER A 135 1.63 -12.50 -2.01
CA SER A 135 1.99 -11.13 -1.62
C SER A 135 1.12 -10.11 -2.36
N MET A 136 0.84 -10.33 -3.65
CA MET A 136 -0.09 -9.51 -4.43
C MET A 136 -1.53 -9.60 -3.90
N ALA A 137 -2.04 -10.80 -3.63
CA ALA A 137 -3.38 -10.98 -3.06
C ALA A 137 -3.52 -10.31 -1.69
N ARG A 138 -2.48 -10.34 -0.85
CA ARG A 138 -2.45 -9.61 0.43
C ARG A 138 -2.49 -8.09 0.22
N LEU A 139 -1.74 -7.59 -0.77
CA LEU A 139 -1.76 -6.17 -1.14
C LEU A 139 -3.15 -5.74 -1.62
N GLU A 140 -3.76 -6.52 -2.53
CA GLU A 140 -5.08 -6.26 -3.08
C GLU A 140 -6.16 -6.29 -1.99
N ALA A 141 -6.11 -7.27 -1.08
CA ALA A 141 -7.00 -7.35 0.07
C ALA A 141 -6.83 -6.15 1.02
N ALA A 142 -5.59 -5.75 1.32
CA ALA A 142 -5.30 -4.62 2.21
C ALA A 142 -5.75 -3.27 1.62
N LEU A 143 -5.69 -3.13 0.29
CA LEU A 143 -6.06 -1.91 -0.42
C LEU A 143 -7.46 -1.96 -1.03
N ARG A 144 -8.21 -3.05 -0.86
CA ARG A 144 -9.52 -3.27 -1.51
C ARG A 144 -9.47 -3.01 -3.02
N MET A 145 -8.45 -3.52 -3.67
CA MET A 145 -8.38 -3.54 -5.14
C MET A 145 -9.30 -4.66 -5.63
N GLN A 146 -10.25 -4.36 -6.51
CA GLN A 146 -11.01 -5.39 -7.20
C GLN A 146 -10.12 -5.97 -8.31
N SER A 147 -9.85 -7.28 -8.24
CA SER A 147 -9.26 -8.05 -9.34
C SER A 147 -10.32 -8.35 -10.40
#